data_AF-A0A1J8PRV4-F1
#
_entry.id   AF-A0A1J8PRV4-F1
#
_cell.length_a   1.000
_cell.length_b   1.000
_cell.length_c   1.000
_cell.angle_alpha   90.00
_cell.angle_beta   90.00
_cell.angle_gamma   90.00
#
_symmetry.space_group_name_H-M   'P 1'
#
loop_
_entity.id
_entity.type
_entity.pdbx_description
1 polymer ?
#
loop_
_entity_poly.entity_id
_entity_poly.type
_entity_poly.pdbx_seq_one_letter_code
_entity_poly.pdbx_strand_id
1 'polypeptide(L)'
;MSEFPEEKAYYIQNSKETSRIASVYVSKGKPFYAQPKSDNFFQKFNLKYTDKSKGLCIITESITQDSAGLPFVQANAPVLDMQIPQEWTFKQTAIGHYSIGLHIAVVILRVSWLNLTQIVVKPNTHQELQSWTFVESNL
;
A
#
# COMPACT_ATOMS: atom_id res chain seq x y z
N MET A 1 -2.35 -22.05 -8.44
CA MET A 1 -2.12 -20.59 -8.62
C MET A 1 -1.86 -20.00 -7.24
N SER A 2 -0.90 -19.08 -7.11
CA SER A 2 -0.58 -18.39 -5.85
C SER A 2 -1.77 -17.56 -5.38
N GLU A 3 -2.11 -17.61 -4.08
CA GLU A 3 -3.16 -16.77 -3.48
C GLU A 3 -2.79 -15.27 -3.55
N PHE A 4 -1.49 -14.98 -3.48
CA PHE A 4 -0.95 -13.62 -3.41
C PHE A 4 -0.44 -13.12 -4.77
N PRO A 5 -0.40 -11.79 -4.98
CA PRO A 5 0.19 -11.16 -6.17
C PRO A 5 1.62 -11.66 -6.45
N GLU A 6 2.05 -11.59 -7.70
CA GLU A 6 3.43 -11.94 -8.06
C GLU A 6 4.41 -10.86 -7.63
N GLU A 7 5.71 -11.18 -7.60
CA GLU A 7 6.75 -10.18 -7.37
C GLU A 7 7.02 -9.40 -8.64
N LYS A 8 6.37 -8.23 -8.78
CA LYS A 8 6.55 -7.30 -9.89
C LYS A 8 6.13 -5.88 -9.50
N ALA A 9 6.25 -4.97 -10.45
CA ALA A 9 5.79 -3.60 -10.32
C ALA A 9 4.28 -3.51 -10.60
N TYR A 10 3.55 -2.81 -9.73
CA TYR A 10 2.12 -2.60 -9.83
C TYR A 10 1.74 -1.15 -9.57
N TYR A 11 0.58 -0.76 -10.10
CA TYR A 11 -0.24 0.28 -9.49
C TYR A 11 -1.10 -0.36 -8.39
N ILE A 12 -1.05 0.19 -7.17
CA ILE A 12 -1.87 -0.27 -6.05
C ILE A 12 -3.13 0.59 -6.00
N GLN A 13 -4.28 0.00 -6.28
CA GLN A 13 -5.52 0.72 -6.53
C GLN A 13 -6.57 0.38 -5.47
N ASN A 14 -7.35 1.36 -5.04
CA ASN A 14 -8.45 1.08 -4.14
C ASN A 14 -9.59 0.37 -4.86
N SER A 15 -10.12 -0.72 -4.31
CA SER A 15 -11.16 -1.51 -4.99
C SER A 15 -12.50 -0.76 -5.11
N LYS A 16 -12.77 0.22 -4.23
CA LYS A 16 -14.01 1.01 -4.24
C LYS A 16 -13.87 2.31 -5.04
N GLU A 17 -12.65 2.77 -5.28
CA GLU A 17 -12.36 4.02 -5.99
C GLU A 17 -11.28 3.75 -7.04
N THR A 18 -11.72 3.30 -8.21
CA THR A 18 -10.84 2.80 -9.26
C THR A 18 -10.11 3.90 -10.02
N SER A 19 -10.51 5.16 -9.86
CA SER A 19 -9.84 6.30 -10.50
C SER A 19 -8.55 6.72 -9.79
N ARG A 20 -8.26 6.17 -8.60
CA ARG A 20 -7.15 6.60 -7.74
C ARG A 20 -6.25 5.44 -7.33
N ILE A 21 -4.95 5.71 -7.35
CA ILE A 21 -3.88 4.77 -7.04
C ILE A 21 -2.97 5.34 -5.96
N ALA A 22 -2.30 4.46 -5.21
CA ALA A 22 -1.27 4.84 -4.27
C ALA A 22 -0.22 5.68 -4.97
N SER A 23 0.18 6.78 -4.34
CA SER A 23 1.01 7.81 -4.94
C SER A 23 1.87 8.48 -3.88
N VAL A 24 3.16 8.63 -4.16
CA VAL A 24 4.08 9.46 -3.37
C VAL A 24 4.44 10.68 -4.21
N TYR A 25 4.54 11.85 -3.60
CA TYR A 25 5.06 13.01 -4.31
C TYR A 25 6.51 12.77 -4.73
N VAL A 26 6.93 13.34 -5.86
CA VAL A 26 8.32 13.22 -6.35
C VAL A 26 9.35 13.78 -5.35
N SER A 27 8.92 14.63 -4.41
CA SER A 27 9.74 15.06 -3.27
C SER A 27 9.71 14.04 -2.13
N LYS A 28 10.90 13.65 -1.63
CA LYS A 28 11.09 12.70 -0.50
C LYS A 28 10.42 13.15 0.81
N GLY A 29 10.15 12.19 1.69
CA GLY A 29 9.65 12.38 3.06
C GLY A 29 8.17 12.74 3.12
N LYS A 30 7.41 12.40 2.08
CA LYS A 30 6.01 12.80 1.93
C LYS A 30 5.07 11.63 2.18
N PRO A 31 3.88 11.91 2.72
CA PRO A 31 2.86 10.88 2.85
C PRO A 31 2.48 10.27 1.50
N PHE A 32 2.00 9.03 1.56
CA PHE A 32 1.30 8.39 0.48
C PHE A 32 -0.11 8.98 0.38
N TYR A 33 -0.58 9.17 -0.84
CA TYR A 33 -1.90 9.66 -1.19
C TYR A 33 -2.57 8.73 -2.22
N ALA A 34 -3.89 8.80 -2.32
CA ALA A 34 -4.65 8.16 -3.38
C ALA A 34 -4.97 9.21 -4.47
N GLN A 35 -4.18 9.24 -5.54
CA GLN A 35 -4.30 10.23 -6.62
C GLN A 35 -4.64 9.57 -7.96
N PRO A 36 -5.24 10.30 -8.91
CA PRO A 36 -5.29 9.87 -10.30
C PRO A 36 -3.89 9.61 -10.86
N LYS A 37 -3.80 8.75 -11.88
CA LYS A 37 -2.54 8.50 -12.58
C LYS A 37 -1.96 9.81 -13.15
N SER A 38 -0.71 10.12 -12.83
CA SER A 38 -0.03 11.35 -13.25
C SER A 38 1.49 11.23 -13.06
N ASP A 39 2.24 11.86 -13.96
CA ASP A 39 3.71 11.90 -13.91
C ASP A 39 4.27 12.79 -12.79
N ASN A 40 3.41 13.54 -12.10
CA ASN A 40 3.80 14.37 -10.93
C ASN A 40 3.99 13.54 -9.65
N PHE A 41 3.72 12.25 -9.71
CA PHE A 41 3.78 11.34 -8.59
C PHE A 41 4.55 10.07 -8.96
N PHE A 42 5.21 9.50 -7.97
CA PHE A 42 5.67 8.13 -8.04
C PHE A 42 4.52 7.19 -7.63
N GLN A 43 4.05 6.37 -8.58
CA GLN A 43 2.83 5.58 -8.43
C GLN A 43 3.02 4.08 -8.71
N LYS A 44 4.24 3.68 -9.06
CA LYS A 44 4.58 2.27 -9.34
C LYS A 44 5.31 1.70 -8.11
N PHE A 45 4.87 0.55 -7.65
CA PHE A 45 5.41 -0.10 -6.45
C PHE A 45 5.80 -1.54 -6.75
N ASN A 46 7.00 -1.93 -6.33
CA ASN A 46 7.48 -3.30 -6.37
C ASN A 46 7.02 -4.04 -5.12
N LEU A 47 6.62 -5.30 -5.31
CA LEU A 47 6.36 -6.25 -4.24
C LEU A 47 7.52 -7.23 -4.12
N LYS A 48 8.04 -7.41 -2.91
CA LYS A 48 9.05 -8.42 -2.60
C LYS A 48 8.64 -9.20 -1.35
N TYR A 49 8.37 -10.49 -1.47
CA TYR A 49 7.97 -11.31 -0.33
C TYR A 49 9.18 -11.69 0.52
N THR A 50 9.03 -11.54 1.83
CA THR A 50 9.94 -12.12 2.82
C THR A 50 9.47 -13.50 3.26
N ASP A 51 8.15 -13.71 3.27
CA ASP A 51 7.51 -15.02 3.42
C ASP A 51 6.22 -15.07 2.59
N LYS A 52 6.33 -15.60 1.37
CA LYS A 52 5.19 -15.68 0.43
C LYS A 52 4.08 -16.61 0.94
N SER A 53 4.40 -17.59 1.79
CA SER A 53 3.39 -18.51 2.35
C SER A 53 2.46 -17.81 3.35
N LYS A 54 2.94 -16.73 3.97
CA LYS A 54 2.19 -15.91 4.92
C LYS A 54 1.71 -14.57 4.34
N GLY A 55 1.98 -14.32 3.07
CA GLY A 55 1.71 -13.03 2.44
C GLY A 55 2.51 -11.87 3.03
N LEU A 56 3.68 -12.14 3.63
CA LEU A 56 4.57 -11.11 4.18
C LEU A 56 5.45 -10.54 3.07
N CYS A 57 5.37 -9.24 2.88
CA CYS A 57 6.02 -8.53 1.79
C CYS A 57 6.54 -7.17 2.21
N ILE A 58 7.55 -6.71 1.47
CA ILE A 58 8.00 -5.34 1.47
C ILE A 58 7.41 -4.68 0.21
N ILE A 59 6.84 -3.49 0.40
CA ILE A 59 6.34 -2.63 -0.67
C ILE A 59 7.31 -1.47 -0.82
N THR A 60 7.90 -1.31 -2.01
CA THR A 60 8.85 -0.22 -2.32
C THR A 60 8.41 0.54 -3.55
N GLU A 61 8.59 1.86 -3.55
CA GLU A 61 8.42 2.66 -4.77
C GLU A 61 9.48 2.25 -5.81
N SER A 62 9.08 2.16 -7.08
CA SER A 62 9.88 1.61 -8.17
C SER A 62 11.13 2.40 -8.56
N ILE A 63 11.16 3.72 -8.37
CA ILE A 63 12.26 4.61 -8.78
C ILE A 63 13.19 4.89 -7.60
N THR A 64 12.67 5.39 -6.48
CA THR A 64 13.48 5.73 -5.30
C THR A 64 13.84 4.52 -4.45
N GLN A 65 13.11 3.41 -4.61
CA GLN A 65 13.24 2.19 -3.79
C GLN A 65 12.93 2.42 -2.31
N ASP A 66 12.37 3.57 -1.94
CA ASP A 66 11.92 3.82 -0.58
C ASP A 66 10.71 2.92 -0.27
N SER A 67 10.68 2.39 0.95
CA SER A 67 9.64 1.48 1.41
C SER A 67 8.42 2.24 1.91
N ALA A 68 7.23 1.71 1.65
CA ALA A 68 6.04 2.15 2.37
C ALA A 68 6.17 1.76 3.84
N GLY A 69 6.03 2.72 4.76
CA GLY A 69 6.17 2.44 6.19
C GLY A 69 5.51 3.48 7.08
N LEU A 70 5.64 3.26 8.39
CA LEU A 70 5.24 4.22 9.42
C LEU A 70 6.43 4.58 10.30
N PRO A 71 6.63 5.87 10.64
CA PRO A 71 7.65 6.25 11.62
C PRO A 71 7.26 5.80 13.05
N PHE A 72 5.96 5.72 13.34
CA PHE A 72 5.40 5.24 14.60
C PHE A 72 4.02 4.61 14.35
N VAL A 73 3.71 3.52 15.07
CA VAL A 73 2.44 2.81 14.92
C VAL A 73 1.36 3.53 15.74
N GLN A 74 0.56 4.36 15.07
CA GLN A 74 -0.57 5.06 15.67
C GLN A 74 -1.78 5.02 14.73
N ALA A 75 -3.00 5.00 15.31
CA ALA A 75 -4.22 5.10 14.52
C ALA A 75 -4.24 6.40 13.70
N ASN A 76 -4.62 6.29 12.43
CA ASN A 76 -4.61 7.36 11.42
C ASN A 76 -3.22 7.92 11.11
N ALA A 77 -2.13 7.26 11.52
CA ALA A 77 -0.80 7.66 11.09
C ALA A 77 -0.67 7.55 9.56
N PRO A 78 -0.07 8.55 8.90
CA PRO A 78 0.15 8.51 7.46
C PRO A 78 1.21 7.48 7.10
N VAL A 79 0.98 6.76 6.01
CA VAL A 79 2.04 5.95 5.39
C VAL A 79 3.02 6.90 4.73
N LEU A 80 4.31 6.72 4.99
CA LEU A 80 5.41 7.54 4.47
C LEU A 80 6.35 6.69 3.63
N ASP A 81 7.18 7.36 2.83
CA ASP A 81 8.38 6.79 2.22
C ASP A 81 9.49 6.67 3.28
N MET A 82 10.01 5.45 3.46
CA MET A 82 10.94 5.09 4.51
C MET A 82 12.16 4.39 3.93
N GLN A 83 13.35 4.78 4.35
CA GLN A 83 14.61 4.12 3.95
C GLN A 83 14.78 2.73 4.60
N ILE A 84 14.14 2.52 5.76
CA ILE A 84 14.16 1.25 6.45
C ILE A 84 12.95 0.44 5.96
N PRO A 85 13.16 -0.71 5.31
CA PRO A 85 12.06 -1.55 4.84
C PRO A 85 11.17 -2.01 6.00
N GLN A 86 9.86 -1.91 5.81
CA GLN A 86 8.87 -2.44 6.74
C GLN A 86 8.04 -3.51 6.06
N GLU A 87 7.71 -4.54 6.84
CA GLU A 87 6.93 -5.68 6.36
C GLU A 87 5.44 -5.43 6.48
N TRP A 88 4.72 -5.77 5.42
CA TRP A 88 3.28 -5.72 5.29
C TRP A 88 2.74 -7.12 5.06
N THR A 89 1.60 -7.43 5.65
CA THR A 89 0.85 -8.66 5.45
C THR A 89 -0.29 -8.41 4.48
N PHE A 90 -0.40 -9.26 3.46
CA PHE A 90 -1.58 -9.34 2.60
C PHE A 90 -2.55 -10.41 3.10
N LYS A 91 -3.83 -10.05 3.14
CA LYS A 91 -4.92 -11.00 3.36
C LYS A 91 -5.91 -10.88 2.22
N GLN A 92 -6.16 -11.98 1.52
CA GLN A 92 -7.14 -12.00 0.44
C GLN A 92 -8.55 -11.77 1.01
N THR A 93 -9.26 -10.79 0.45
CA THR A 93 -10.67 -10.51 0.78
C THR A 93 -11.63 -11.06 -0.28
N ALA A 94 -11.16 -11.17 -1.52
CA ALA A 94 -11.80 -11.83 -2.66
C ALA A 94 -10.72 -12.14 -3.72
N ILE A 95 -11.04 -12.91 -4.76
CA ILE A 95 -10.08 -13.22 -5.84
C ILE A 95 -9.56 -11.91 -6.47
N GLY A 96 -8.25 -11.67 -6.42
CA GLY A 96 -7.62 -10.45 -6.92
C GLY A 96 -7.72 -9.22 -6.00
N HIS A 97 -8.29 -9.36 -4.80
CA HIS A 97 -8.58 -8.29 -3.86
C HIS A 97 -7.97 -8.57 -2.48
N TYR A 98 -7.29 -7.57 -1.90
CA TYR A 98 -6.49 -7.77 -0.70
C TYR A 98 -6.66 -6.64 0.31
N SER A 99 -6.70 -6.97 1.59
CA SER A 99 -6.40 -6.00 2.65
C SER A 99 -4.89 -6.04 2.93
N ILE A 100 -4.29 -4.87 3.16
CA ILE A 100 -2.88 -4.73 3.45
C ILE A 100 -2.73 -4.28 4.91
N GLY A 101 -1.94 -4.95 5.72
CA GLY A 101 -1.70 -4.59 7.12
C GLY A 101 -0.23 -4.57 7.49
N LEU A 102 0.15 -3.82 8.52
CA LEU A 102 1.55 -3.77 8.96
C LEU A 102 1.86 -5.04 9.76
N HIS A 103 2.95 -5.76 9.48
CA HIS A 103 3.22 -7.04 10.13
C HIS A 103 3.40 -6.93 11.65
N ILE A 104 4.13 -5.90 12.10
CA ILE A 104 4.50 -5.68 13.51
C ILE A 104 3.35 -5.15 14.39
N ALA A 105 2.14 -4.97 13.84
CA ALA A 105 1.00 -4.43 14.58
C ALA A 105 -0.35 -4.96 14.05
N VAL A 106 -1.39 -4.99 14.88
CA VAL A 106 -2.76 -5.36 14.46
C VAL A 106 -3.43 -4.17 13.72
N VAL A 107 -2.82 -3.73 12.62
CA VAL A 107 -3.15 -2.46 11.94
C VAL A 107 -3.25 -2.66 10.43
N ILE A 108 -4.23 -2.01 9.78
CA ILE A 108 -4.57 -2.21 8.35
C ILE A 108 -4.51 -0.87 7.61
N LEU A 109 -3.93 -0.87 6.41
CA LEU A 109 -3.91 0.27 5.49
C LEU A 109 -5.32 0.66 5.07
N ARG A 110 -5.66 1.93 5.28
CA ARG A 110 -6.90 2.54 4.83
C ARG A 110 -6.66 3.92 4.24
N VAL A 111 -7.42 4.30 3.21
CA VAL A 111 -7.47 5.69 2.76
C VAL A 111 -8.27 6.49 3.78
N SER A 112 -7.69 7.58 4.28
CA SER A 112 -8.42 8.61 5.03
C SER A 112 -8.82 9.74 4.09
N TRP A 113 -10.12 9.94 3.97
CA TRP A 113 -10.70 11.03 3.19
C TRP A 113 -10.67 12.37 3.93
N LEU A 114 -10.38 12.37 5.24
CA LEU A 114 -10.38 13.58 6.06
C LEU A 114 -9.28 14.58 5.68
N ASN A 115 -8.16 14.11 5.09
CA ASN A 115 -7.00 14.93 4.74
C ASN A 115 -6.56 14.68 3.30
N LEU A 116 -7.30 15.19 2.31
CA LEU A 116 -6.85 15.22 0.90
C LEU A 116 -6.50 13.84 0.31
N THR A 117 -7.28 12.79 0.63
CA THR A 117 -7.07 11.41 0.13
C THR A 117 -5.76 10.73 0.58
N GLN A 118 -5.21 11.17 1.70
CA GLN A 118 -4.03 10.56 2.31
C GLN A 118 -4.27 9.07 2.65
N ILE A 119 -3.28 8.23 2.36
CA ILE A 119 -3.26 6.83 2.79
C ILE A 119 -2.72 6.78 4.21
N VAL A 120 -3.52 6.24 5.11
CA VAL A 120 -3.21 6.12 6.53
C VAL A 120 -3.31 4.66 6.97
N VAL A 121 -2.92 4.39 8.20
CA VAL A 121 -3.31 3.16 8.87
C VAL A 121 -4.53 3.37 9.76
N LYS A 122 -5.43 2.39 9.83
CA LYS A 122 -6.49 2.35 10.84
C LYS A 122 -6.43 1.05 11.65
N PRO A 123 -6.90 1.09 12.92
CA PRO A 123 -7.02 -0.12 13.71
C PRO A 123 -7.93 -1.13 13.01
N ASN A 124 -7.65 -2.42 13.19
CA ASN A 124 -8.50 -3.48 12.68
C ASN A 124 -9.78 -3.61 13.53
N THR A 125 -10.77 -2.75 13.32
CA THR A 125 -11.99 -2.69 14.14
C THR A 125 -13.12 -3.62 13.68
N HIS A 126 -12.84 -4.66 12.88
CA HIS A 126 -13.86 -5.54 12.24
C HIS A 126 -14.90 -4.82 11.35
N GLN A 127 -14.94 -3.49 11.31
CA GLN A 127 -15.71 -2.69 10.36
C GLN A 127 -14.95 -2.58 9.04
N GLU A 128 -15.59 -3.08 7.98
CA GLU A 128 -15.22 -3.01 6.56
C GLU A 128 -13.72 -2.81 6.27
N LEU A 129 -13.04 -3.93 5.96
CA LEU A 129 -11.66 -3.91 5.49
C LEU A 129 -11.58 -3.17 4.17
N GLN A 130 -10.64 -2.24 4.07
CA GLN A 130 -10.36 -1.60 2.79
C GLN A 130 -9.63 -2.59 1.90
N SER A 131 -10.19 -2.79 0.71
CA SER A 131 -9.70 -3.74 -0.27
C SER A 131 -8.94 -3.01 -1.38
N TRP A 132 -7.88 -3.65 -1.84
CA TRP A 132 -6.92 -3.14 -2.80
C TRP A 132 -6.72 -4.15 -3.92
N THR A 133 -6.52 -3.64 -5.13
CA THR A 133 -6.18 -4.43 -6.32
C THR A 133 -4.78 -4.04 -6.81
N PHE A 134 -4.08 -5.02 -7.37
CA PHE A 134 -2.74 -4.85 -7.94
C PHE A 134 -2.84 -4.91 -9.45
N VAL A 135 -2.78 -3.75 -10.10
CA VAL A 135 -2.93 -3.62 -11.56
C VAL A 135 -1.54 -3.57 -12.18
N GLU A 136 -1.27 -4.49 -13.11
CA GLU A 136 0.04 -4.57 -13.76
C GLU A 136 0.42 -3.24 -14.39
N SER A 137 1.68 -2.83 -14.22
CA SER A 137 2.15 -1.55 -14.74
C SER A 137 2.42 -1.56 -16.26
N ASN A 138 1.83 -2.49 -17.02
CA ASN A 138 2.09 -2.70 -18.44
C ASN A 138 1.38 -1.64 -19.30
N LEU A 139 2.06 -0.50 -19.41
CA LEU A 139 2.14 0.39 -20.58
C LEU A 139 3.55 1.01 -20.55
#